data_AF-A0A7U9STD5-F1
#
_entry.id   AF-A0A7U9STD5-F1
#
_cell.length_a   1.000
_cell.length_b   1.000
_cell.length_c   1.000
_cell.angle_alpha   90.00
_cell.angle_beta   90.00
_cell.angle_gamma   90.00
#
_symmetry.space_group_name_H-M   'P 1'
#
loop_
_entity.id
_entity.type
_entity.pdbx_description
1 polymer ?
#
loop_
_entity_poly.entity_id
_entity_poly.type
_entity_poly.pdbx_seq_one_letter_code
_entity_poly.pdbx_strand_id
1 'polypeptide(L)'
;MIWCKDRVWDDMRWMLDIQLGRRNLSPIQRIAVAEKYRPIYEKQAKENLKEGGRKGGLSNSSKPSQNSSKASTIDNNIDVRAKLAETAGESTDTYSKGKKILDSDDENLKQEVLSGEKSIHAGYKELIQGKEEKVLKDLIETNIRQRGIGNPNPIKLG
;
A
#
# COMPACT_ATOMS: atom_id res chain seq x y z
N MET A 1 -35.68 -12.76 -4.25
CA MET A 1 -34.74 -12.53 -5.37
C MET A 1 -34.02 -11.22 -5.08
N ILE A 2 -32.92 -11.24 -4.33
CA ILE A 2 -32.19 -10.02 -3.92
C ILE A 2 -30.78 -10.13 -4.48
N TRP A 3 -30.61 -9.77 -5.74
CA TRP A 3 -29.28 -9.62 -6.35
C TRP A 3 -29.32 -8.50 -7.38
N CYS A 4 -29.42 -7.27 -6.89
CA CYS A 4 -29.10 -6.10 -7.70
C CYS A 4 -28.58 -5.03 -6.76
N LYS A 5 -27.31 -5.16 -6.35
CA LYS A 5 -26.65 -4.03 -5.69
C LYS A 5 -25.25 -3.70 -6.18
N ASP A 6 -24.52 -4.61 -6.84
CA ASP A 6 -23.11 -4.31 -7.15
C ASP A 6 -22.56 -4.94 -8.47
N ARG A 7 -23.36 -5.03 -9.55
CA ARG A 7 -22.92 -5.66 -10.84
C ARG A 7 -21.61 -5.10 -11.41
N VAL A 8 -21.40 -3.78 -11.34
CA VAL A 8 -20.19 -3.12 -11.88
C VAL A 8 -18.91 -3.57 -11.16
N TRP A 9 -19.00 -3.92 -9.87
CA TRP A 9 -17.85 -4.32 -9.07
C TRP A 9 -17.40 -5.74 -9.38
N ASP A 10 -18.35 -6.63 -9.63
CA ASP A 10 -18.07 -8.00 -10.07
C ASP A 10 -17.42 -8.00 -11.46
N ASP A 11 -17.88 -7.13 -12.36
CA ASP A 11 -17.30 -6.95 -13.70
C ASP A 11 -15.86 -6.39 -13.64
N MET A 12 -15.60 -5.37 -12.80
CA MET A 12 -14.25 -4.81 -12.62
C MET A 12 -13.29 -5.82 -11.99
N ARG A 13 -13.76 -6.58 -11.00
CA ARG A 13 -12.98 -7.63 -10.35
C ARG A 13 -12.56 -8.69 -11.36
N TRP A 14 -13.50 -9.18 -12.17
CA TRP A 14 -13.22 -10.17 -13.20
C TRP A 14 -12.22 -9.67 -14.25
N MET A 15 -12.37 -8.42 -14.72
CA MET A 15 -11.44 -7.81 -15.68
C MET A 15 -10.01 -7.74 -15.13
N LEU A 16 -9.85 -7.37 -13.86
CA LEU A 16 -8.53 -7.27 -13.23
C LEU A 16 -7.95 -8.67 -12.92
N ASP A 17 -8.78 -9.65 -12.56
CA ASP A 17 -8.34 -11.03 -12.28
C ASP A 17 -7.77 -11.67 -13.56
N ILE A 18 -8.38 -11.40 -14.72
CA ILE A 18 -7.84 -11.82 -16.03
C ILE A 18 -6.47 -11.18 -16.30
N GLN A 19 -6.29 -9.91 -15.92
CA GLN A 19 -5.00 -9.24 -16.11
C GLN A 19 -3.92 -9.89 -15.25
N LEU A 20 -4.22 -10.18 -13.98
CA LEU A 20 -3.29 -10.85 -13.06
C LEU A 20 -2.98 -12.30 -13.46
N GLY A 21 -3.91 -12.98 -14.13
CA GLY A 21 -3.71 -14.33 -14.69
C GLY A 21 -2.66 -14.41 -15.81
N ARG A 22 -2.17 -13.27 -16.33
CA ARG A 22 -1.09 -13.24 -17.32
C ARG A 22 0.25 -13.60 -16.67
N ARG A 23 0.81 -14.73 -17.07
CA ARG A 23 2.06 -15.30 -16.52
C ARG A 23 3.34 -14.48 -16.77
N ASN A 24 3.30 -13.44 -17.61
CA ASN A 24 4.47 -12.63 -17.97
C ASN A 24 4.53 -11.26 -17.26
N LEU A 25 3.75 -11.06 -16.20
CA LEU A 25 3.82 -9.82 -15.41
C LEU A 25 4.96 -9.89 -14.40
N SER A 26 5.74 -8.83 -14.28
CA SER A 26 6.71 -8.70 -13.20
C SER A 26 5.99 -8.56 -11.85
N PRO A 27 6.61 -8.98 -10.73
CA PRO A 27 6.04 -8.82 -9.39
C PRO A 27 5.52 -7.41 -9.10
N ILE A 28 6.25 -6.37 -9.53
CA ILE A 28 5.86 -4.98 -9.31
C ILE A 28 4.65 -4.58 -10.16
N GLN A 29 4.52 -5.13 -11.37
CA GLN A 29 3.35 -4.90 -12.22
C GLN A 29 2.10 -5.56 -11.61
N ARG A 30 2.23 -6.76 -11.03
CA ARG A 30 1.12 -7.39 -10.27
C ARG A 30 0.68 -6.53 -9.10
N ILE A 31 1.62 -5.96 -8.36
CA ILE A 31 1.34 -5.02 -7.25
C ILE A 31 0.63 -3.77 -7.78
N ALA A 32 1.08 -3.19 -8.89
CA ALA A 32 0.46 -2.01 -9.50
C ALA A 32 -0.98 -2.28 -9.99
N VAL A 33 -1.25 -3.47 -10.55
CA VAL A 33 -2.61 -3.90 -10.90
C VAL A 33 -3.45 -4.13 -9.65
N ALA A 34 -2.88 -4.76 -8.62
CA ALA A 34 -3.57 -5.03 -7.35
C ALA A 34 -4.02 -3.73 -6.65
N GLU A 35 -3.25 -2.64 -6.69
CA GLU A 35 -3.66 -1.35 -6.11
C GLU A 35 -4.99 -0.83 -6.68
N LYS A 36 -5.36 -1.21 -7.91
CA LYS A 36 -6.67 -0.85 -8.48
C LYS A 36 -7.84 -1.48 -7.72
N TYR A 37 -7.61 -2.57 -6.98
CA TYR A 37 -8.62 -3.21 -6.11
C TYR A 37 -8.74 -2.57 -4.73
N ARG A 38 -7.83 -1.67 -4.34
CA ARG A 38 -7.86 -1.01 -3.03
C ARG A 38 -9.25 -0.47 -2.63
N PRO A 39 -9.99 0.29 -3.46
CA PRO A 39 -11.31 0.79 -3.08
C PRO A 39 -12.31 -0.32 -2.76
N ILE A 40 -12.18 -1.49 -3.40
CA ILE A 40 -13.06 -2.65 -3.16
C ILE A 40 -12.81 -3.21 -1.77
N TYR A 41 -11.55 -3.48 -1.43
CA TYR A 41 -11.19 -4.03 -0.12
C TYR A 41 -11.42 -3.03 1.02
N GLU A 42 -11.21 -1.72 0.79
CA GLU A 42 -11.53 -0.68 1.77
C GLU A 42 -13.03 -0.58 2.06
N LYS A 43 -13.88 -0.69 1.02
CA LYS A 43 -15.33 -0.73 1.19
C LYS A 43 -15.74 -1.96 2.02
N GLN A 44 -15.21 -3.14 1.68
CA GLN A 44 -15.47 -4.38 2.41
C GLN A 44 -15.01 -4.29 3.87
N ALA A 45 -13.80 -3.79 4.12
CA ALA A 45 -13.28 -3.59 5.48
C ALA A 45 -14.17 -2.63 6.29
N LYS A 46 -14.66 -1.55 5.67
CA LYS A 46 -15.57 -0.59 6.29
C LYS A 46 -16.95 -1.19 6.59
N GLU A 47 -17.49 -2.00 5.69
CA GLU A 47 -18.77 -2.71 5.88
C GLU A 47 -18.66 -3.73 7.01
N ASN A 48 -17.57 -4.50 7.06
CA ASN A 48 -17.31 -5.45 8.15
C ASN A 48 -17.16 -4.75 9.50
N LEU A 49 -16.52 -3.59 9.55
CA LEU A 49 -16.41 -2.78 10.78
C LEU A 49 -17.79 -2.30 11.25
N LYS A 50 -18.65 -1.82 10.34
CA LYS A 50 -20.02 -1.38 10.66
C LYS A 50 -20.88 -2.54 11.16
N GLU A 51 -20.77 -3.70 10.54
CA GLU A 51 -21.53 -4.90 10.92
C GLU A 51 -21.03 -5.46 12.26
N GLY A 52 -19.72 -5.48 12.49
CA GLY A 52 -19.10 -5.83 13.77
C GLY A 52 -19.53 -4.90 14.90
N GLY A 53 -19.63 -3.59 14.65
CA GLY A 53 -20.16 -2.61 15.61
C GLY A 53 -21.65 -2.79 15.91
N ARG A 54 -22.47 -3.13 14.90
CA ARG A 54 -23.90 -3.45 15.07
C ARG A 54 -24.14 -4.72 15.89
N LYS A 55 -23.32 -5.76 15.67
CA LYS A 55 -23.41 -7.04 16.39
C LYS A 55 -22.77 -7.00 17.78
N GLY A 56 -21.71 -6.21 17.97
CA GLY A 56 -21.03 -6.04 19.24
C GLY A 56 -21.72 -5.09 20.23
N GLY A 57 -22.64 -4.24 19.76
CA GLY A 57 -23.41 -3.31 20.61
C GLY A 57 -24.66 -3.90 21.27
N LEU A 58 -25.05 -5.14 20.92
CA LEU A 58 -26.32 -5.73 21.37
C LEU A 58 -26.23 -7.23 21.63
N SER A 59 -25.37 -7.68 22.56
CA SER A 59 -25.77 -8.73 23.51
C SER A 59 -24.79 -8.84 24.68
N ASN A 60 -25.36 -8.67 25.86
CA ASN A 60 -24.82 -9.07 27.15
C ASN A 60 -24.38 -10.55 27.17
N SER A 61 -23.45 -10.84 28.07
CA SER A 61 -23.45 -12.06 28.89
C SER A 61 -23.39 -13.40 28.15
N SER A 62 -22.20 -13.80 27.72
CA SER A 62 -21.82 -15.22 27.76
C SER A 62 -20.32 -15.34 28.04
N LYS A 63 -20.07 -15.88 29.23
CA LYS A 63 -18.82 -16.36 29.85
C LYS A 63 -17.63 -16.53 28.89
N PRO A 64 -16.41 -16.10 29.26
CA PRO A 64 -15.23 -16.47 28.50
C PRO A 64 -15.06 -17.99 28.63
N SER A 65 -15.29 -18.71 27.53
CA SER A 65 -14.99 -20.14 27.46
C SER A 65 -13.48 -20.29 27.66
N GLN A 66 -13.08 -20.74 28.85
CA GLN A 66 -11.76 -21.28 29.09
C GLN A 66 -11.65 -22.62 28.36
N ASN A 67 -11.34 -22.57 27.08
CA ASN A 67 -10.71 -23.67 26.38
C ASN A 67 -9.72 -23.08 25.36
N SER A 68 -8.48 -23.54 25.46
CA SER A 68 -7.42 -23.35 24.47
C SER A 68 -7.81 -24.09 23.19
N SER A 69 -8.78 -23.55 22.50
CA SER A 69 -9.38 -24.10 21.29
C SER A 69 -9.65 -22.89 20.42
N LYS A 70 -8.55 -22.39 19.83
CA LYS A 70 -8.50 -21.44 18.71
C LYS A 70 -9.77 -20.59 18.69
N ALA A 71 -9.79 -19.58 19.59
CA ALA A 71 -10.88 -18.62 19.66
C ALA A 71 -11.30 -18.35 18.22
N SER A 72 -12.56 -18.61 17.91
CA SER A 72 -13.22 -18.19 16.69
C SER A 72 -13.11 -16.67 16.65
N THR A 73 -11.92 -16.19 16.30
CA THR A 73 -11.57 -14.80 16.05
C THR A 73 -12.61 -14.37 15.07
N ILE A 74 -13.46 -13.43 15.48
CA ILE A 74 -14.51 -12.88 14.64
C ILE A 74 -13.84 -12.46 13.34
N ASP A 75 -14.05 -13.32 12.34
CA ASP A 75 -13.18 -13.62 11.19
C ASP A 75 -13.42 -12.62 10.05
N ASN A 76 -13.75 -11.38 10.43
CA ASN A 76 -14.27 -10.36 9.53
C ASN A 76 -13.34 -9.14 9.44
N ASN A 77 -12.21 -9.13 10.17
CA ASN A 77 -11.22 -8.07 10.00
C ASN A 77 -10.44 -8.32 8.70
N ILE A 78 -10.78 -7.55 7.67
CA ILE A 78 -10.07 -7.55 6.41
C ILE A 78 -8.85 -6.62 6.56
N ASP A 79 -7.66 -7.22 6.69
CA ASP A 79 -6.42 -6.48 6.42
C ASP A 79 -6.32 -6.27 4.90
N VAL A 80 -6.68 -5.06 4.47
CA VAL A 80 -6.63 -4.63 3.07
C VAL A 80 -5.26 -4.87 2.44
N ARG A 81 -4.18 -4.64 3.19
CA ARG A 81 -2.80 -4.84 2.70
C ARG A 81 -2.54 -6.32 2.45
N ALA A 82 -2.95 -7.18 3.38
CA ALA A 82 -2.78 -8.62 3.24
C ALA A 82 -3.59 -9.17 2.05
N LYS A 83 -4.82 -8.69 1.86
CA LYS A 83 -5.65 -9.07 0.69
C LYS A 83 -5.08 -8.58 -0.63
N LEU A 84 -4.56 -7.36 -0.69
CA LEU A 84 -3.91 -6.85 -1.90
C LEU A 84 -2.64 -7.65 -2.24
N ALA A 85 -1.84 -8.02 -1.23
CA ALA A 85 -0.67 -8.88 -1.43
C ALA A 85 -1.05 -10.29 -1.92
N GLU A 86 -2.07 -10.90 -1.31
CA GLU A 86 -2.63 -12.20 -1.72
C GLU A 86 -3.09 -12.17 -3.19
N THR A 87 -3.84 -11.13 -3.58
CA THR A 87 -4.30 -10.93 -4.95
C THR A 87 -3.14 -10.73 -5.94
N ALA A 88 -2.08 -10.04 -5.54
CA ALA A 88 -0.86 -9.91 -6.33
C ALA A 88 -0.03 -11.21 -6.40
N GLY A 89 -0.34 -12.23 -5.59
CA GLY A 89 0.45 -13.45 -5.44
C GLY A 89 1.81 -13.20 -4.76
N GLU A 90 1.92 -12.16 -3.94
CA GLU A 90 3.17 -11.72 -3.31
C GLU A 90 3.08 -11.77 -1.79
N SER A 91 4.25 -11.75 -1.13
CA SER A 91 4.30 -11.61 0.32
C SER A 91 3.88 -10.20 0.75
N THR A 92 3.32 -10.06 1.95
CA THR A 92 2.89 -8.75 2.46
C THR A 92 4.05 -7.76 2.60
N ASP A 93 5.28 -8.24 2.83
CA ASP A 93 6.50 -7.43 2.87
C ASP A 93 6.93 -6.97 1.48
N THR A 94 6.94 -7.89 0.50
CA THR A 94 7.22 -7.56 -0.91
C THR A 94 6.24 -6.51 -1.43
N TYR A 95 4.95 -6.69 -1.13
CA TYR A 95 3.91 -5.74 -1.48
C TYR A 95 4.16 -4.36 -0.87
N SER A 96 4.46 -4.28 0.44
CA SER A 96 4.78 -3.00 1.10
C SER A 96 5.97 -2.30 0.47
N LYS A 97 7.02 -3.04 0.10
CA LYS A 97 8.21 -2.49 -0.58
C LYS A 97 7.87 -1.99 -1.97
N GLY A 98 7.17 -2.81 -2.77
CA GLY A 98 6.74 -2.44 -4.12
C GLY A 98 5.84 -1.22 -4.12
N LYS A 99 4.87 -1.15 -3.21
CA LYS A 99 4.02 0.02 -3.02
C LYS A 99 4.83 1.29 -2.75
N LYS A 100 5.78 1.24 -1.81
CA LYS A 100 6.63 2.41 -1.48
C LYS A 100 7.45 2.91 -2.68
N ILE A 101 7.84 2.01 -3.59
CA ILE A 101 8.52 2.38 -4.84
C ILE A 101 7.54 3.04 -5.81
N LEU A 102 6.34 2.47 -5.98
CA LEU A 102 5.29 3.04 -6.84
C LEU A 102 4.82 4.43 -6.38
N ASP A 103 4.71 4.63 -5.06
CA ASP A 103 4.31 5.89 -4.42
C ASP A 103 5.47 6.92 -4.36
N SER A 104 6.69 6.55 -4.78
CA SER A 104 7.82 7.47 -4.74
C SER A 104 7.88 8.43 -5.94
N ASP A 105 8.49 9.58 -5.74
CA ASP A 105 8.71 10.61 -6.78
C ASP A 105 9.93 10.30 -7.67
N ASP A 106 10.66 9.20 -7.41
CA ASP A 106 11.81 8.80 -8.23
C ASP A 106 11.33 8.01 -9.46
N GLU A 107 11.01 8.76 -10.52
CA GLU A 107 10.52 8.17 -11.77
C GLU A 107 11.54 7.23 -12.42
N ASN A 108 12.85 7.51 -12.32
CA ASN A 108 13.86 6.64 -12.92
C ASN A 108 13.89 5.28 -12.23
N LEU A 109 13.97 5.28 -10.91
CA LEU A 109 13.93 4.05 -10.11
C LEU A 109 12.64 3.27 -10.31
N LYS A 110 11.50 3.97 -10.42
CA LYS A 110 10.19 3.37 -10.69
C LYS A 110 10.19 2.65 -12.04
N GLN A 111 10.72 3.26 -13.10
CA GLN A 111 10.79 2.64 -14.42
C GLN A 111 11.72 1.43 -14.45
N GLU A 112 12.92 1.52 -13.86
CA GLU A 112 13.88 0.41 -13.80
C GLU A 112 13.32 -0.83 -13.07
N VAL A 113 12.53 -0.62 -12.01
CA VAL A 113 11.87 -1.72 -11.31
C VAL A 113 10.68 -2.26 -12.13
N LEU A 114 9.93 -1.39 -12.82
CA LEU A 114 8.81 -1.77 -13.69
C LEU A 114 9.25 -2.56 -14.93
N SER A 115 10.39 -2.20 -15.54
CA SER A 115 10.98 -2.91 -16.67
C SER A 115 11.56 -4.26 -16.27
N GLY A 116 11.80 -4.46 -14.96
CA GLY A 116 12.38 -5.68 -14.42
C GLY A 116 13.92 -5.68 -14.47
N GLU A 117 14.54 -4.57 -14.83
CA GLU A 117 16.00 -4.39 -14.74
C GLU A 117 16.49 -4.46 -13.30
N LYS A 118 15.72 -3.89 -12.37
CA LYS A 118 15.96 -3.97 -10.93
C LYS A 118 14.90 -4.79 -10.20
N SER A 119 15.35 -5.55 -9.20
CA SER A 119 14.43 -6.22 -8.29
C SER A 119 13.75 -5.23 -7.34
N ILE A 120 12.55 -5.56 -6.85
CA ILE A 120 11.83 -4.76 -5.84
C ILE A 120 12.72 -4.53 -4.60
N HIS A 121 13.49 -5.53 -4.19
CA HIS A 121 14.33 -5.41 -3.00
C HIS A 121 15.49 -4.42 -3.22
N ALA A 122 16.17 -4.51 -4.36
CA ALA A 122 17.25 -3.59 -4.72
C ALA A 122 16.72 -2.15 -4.85
N GLY A 123 15.63 -1.96 -5.59
CA GLY A 123 15.01 -0.66 -5.74
C GLY A 123 14.54 -0.06 -4.41
N TYR A 124 13.99 -0.89 -3.51
CA TYR A 124 13.61 -0.42 -2.17
C TYR A 124 14.80 0.08 -1.36
N LYS A 125 15.95 -0.58 -1.44
CA LYS A 125 17.16 -0.18 -0.71
C LYS A 125 17.68 1.17 -1.21
N GLU A 126 17.75 1.35 -2.52
CA GLU A 126 18.17 2.61 -3.14
C GLU A 126 17.22 3.76 -2.78
N LEU A 127 15.90 3.49 -2.78
CA LEU A 127 14.90 4.48 -2.37
C LEU A 127 15.11 5.00 -0.94
N ILE A 128 15.44 4.10 0.01
CA ILE A 128 15.68 4.49 1.40
C ILE A 128 16.96 5.32 1.53
N GLN A 129 18.04 4.89 0.88
CA GLN A 129 19.32 5.60 0.90
C GLN A 129 19.19 7.01 0.31
N GLY A 130 18.50 7.15 -0.83
CA GLY A 130 18.27 8.46 -1.46
C GLY A 130 17.43 9.41 -0.60
N LYS A 131 16.48 8.89 0.18
CA LYS A 131 15.69 9.70 1.13
C LYS A 131 16.55 10.23 2.28
N GLU A 132 17.40 9.40 2.86
CA GLU A 132 18.32 9.81 3.93
C GLU A 132 19.29 10.89 3.45
N GLU A 133 19.83 10.74 2.23
CA GLU A 133 20.72 11.73 1.64
C GLU A 133 20.02 13.07 1.37
N LYS A 134 18.78 13.05 0.85
CA LYS A 134 17.97 14.28 0.66
C LYS A 134 17.74 14.99 1.98
N VAL A 135 17.30 14.27 3.01
CA VAL A 135 17.06 14.84 4.35
C VAL A 135 18.34 15.46 4.92
N LEU A 136 19.48 14.79 4.75
CA LEU A 136 20.77 15.32 5.22
C LEU A 136 21.17 16.59 4.47
N LYS A 137 20.97 16.65 3.15
CA LYS A 137 21.23 17.86 2.34
C LYS A 137 20.35 19.03 2.78
N ASP A 138 19.05 18.79 2.99
CA ASP A 138 18.11 19.81 3.44
C ASP A 138 18.45 20.33 4.85
N LEU A 139 18.90 19.44 5.75
CA LEU A 139 19.39 19.79 7.08
C LEU A 139 20.67 20.64 7.04
N ILE A 140 21.63 20.28 6.17
CA ILE A 140 22.86 21.04 5.98
C ILE A 140 22.54 22.43 5.42
N GLU A 141 21.67 22.51 4.40
CA GLU A 141 21.28 23.77 3.78
C GLU A 141 20.55 24.69 4.77
N THR A 142 19.60 24.16 5.54
CA THR A 142 18.90 24.94 6.58
C THR A 142 19.84 25.43 7.67
N ASN A 143 20.82 24.63 8.08
CA ASN A 143 21.83 25.05 9.06
C ASN A 143 22.75 26.16 8.51
N ILE A 144 23.17 26.07 7.24
CA ILE A 144 23.95 27.13 6.56
C ILE A 144 23.14 28.44 6.49
N ARG A 145 21.85 28.37 6.16
CA ARG A 145 20.93 29.53 6.15
C ARG A 145 20.80 30.17 7.54
N GLN A 146 20.62 29.35 8.58
CA GLN A 146 20.50 29.83 9.97
C GLN A 146 21.79 30.47 10.51
N ARG A 147 22.96 29.98 10.07
CA ARG A 147 24.26 30.52 10.47
C ARG A 147 24.69 31.77 9.68
N GLY A 148 23.97 32.14 8.62
CA GLY A 148 24.28 33.34 7.81
C GLY A 148 25.56 33.24 6.97
N ILE A 149 26.09 32.03 6.75
CA ILE A 149 27.40 31.81 6.11
C ILE A 149 27.28 31.65 4.57
N GLY A 150 26.08 31.58 3.98
CA GLY A 150 25.93 31.35 2.54
C GLY A 150 24.65 31.87 1.89
N ASN A 151 24.65 33.14 1.50
CA ASN A 151 24.54 33.65 0.12
C ASN A 151 23.97 35.09 0.13
N PRO A 152 24.74 36.13 -0.22
CA PRO A 152 24.16 37.43 -0.54
C PRO A 152 23.29 37.28 -1.80
N ASN A 153 22.07 37.81 -1.76
CA ASN A 153 21.24 37.99 -2.95
C ASN A 153 22.11 38.48 -4.13
N PRO A 154 22.00 37.92 -5.35
CA PRO A 154 22.61 38.57 -6.49
C PRO A 154 21.93 39.94 -6.63
N ILE A 155 22.68 40.99 -6.30
CA ILE A 155 22.29 42.37 -6.54
C ILE A 155 22.06 42.46 -8.05
N LYS A 156 20.81 42.63 -8.46
CA LYS A 156 20.50 43.00 -9.85
C LYS A 156 21.16 44.36 -10.10
N LEU A 157 22.31 44.33 -10.76
CA LEU A 157 22.92 45.51 -11.35
C LEU A 157 22.22 45.78 -12.68
N GLY A 158 21.56 46.94 -12.79
CA GLY A 158 21.14 47.57 -14.04
C GLY A 158 19.88 47.01 -14.67
#